data_AF-A0A1E5JT97-F1
#
_entry.id   AF-A0A1E5JT97-F1
#
_cell.length_a   1.000
_cell.length_b   1.000
_cell.length_c   1.000
_cell.angle_alpha   90.00
_cell.angle_beta   90.00
_cell.angle_gamma   90.00
#
_symmetry.space_group_name_H-M   'P 1'
#
loop_
_entity.id
_entity.type
_entity.pdbx_description
1 polymer ?
#
loop_
_entity_poly.entity_id
_entity_poly.type
_entity_poly.pdbx_seq_one_letter_code
_entity_poly.pdbx_strand_id
1 'polypeptide(L)'
;MLIRLMLGVRQFQNESFKQMEEDFKKLSAAQNPEILFITCSDSRLLPNLLTQTKPGDLFVIRNVGNIIPPSHVPSSEAAGLMFALSELNSIKDIIICGHSHCGAMKGLLTPNLQEHLPEVASWLTHSHSVLKQVNDSKELHSDNFTLKVRQATKLNILAQIEHLKSYPLIAKKLEQKELSIHGWFYEFETGEVFVYEPDYHEFFPFEKALTFAIAAKRDKIIEQVAMRHLESFTNPQTVKEYRELMQLFSLLENNLLPIWHAIKKEVKEKLWEELGGLYSSMDDAQFSNILEQGCQFKLLNLKYFQKSVAESEGYQEYIKKIMRNSFFTMPTPRSIPEILQNLSFNY
;
A
#
# COMPACT_ATOMS: atom_id res chain seq x y z
N MET A 1 28.28 -31.54 -1.87
CA MET A 1 27.48 -30.28 -1.84
C MET A 1 28.36 -29.04 -1.97
N LEU A 2 29.38 -28.85 -1.12
CA LEU A 2 30.28 -27.68 -1.20
C LEU A 2 30.94 -27.48 -2.57
N ILE A 3 31.50 -28.54 -3.18
CA ILE A 3 32.11 -28.45 -4.52
C ILE A 3 31.12 -27.95 -5.56
N ARG A 4 29.84 -28.36 -5.50
CA ARG A 4 28.79 -27.87 -6.41
C ARG A 4 28.57 -26.37 -6.25
N LEU A 5 28.60 -25.84 -5.02
CA LEU A 5 28.49 -24.40 -4.77
C LEU A 5 29.71 -23.64 -5.30
N MET A 6 30.92 -24.17 -5.11
CA MET A 6 32.13 -23.57 -5.67
C MET A 6 32.11 -23.54 -7.20
N LEU A 7 31.60 -24.59 -7.85
CA LEU A 7 31.39 -24.61 -9.30
C LEU A 7 30.32 -23.59 -9.72
N GLY A 8 29.27 -23.40 -8.93
CA GLY A 8 28.28 -22.34 -9.13
C GLY A 8 28.88 -20.94 -9.03
N VAL A 9 29.76 -20.69 -8.07
CA VAL A 9 30.51 -19.42 -7.97
C VAL A 9 31.38 -19.20 -9.21
N ARG A 10 32.07 -20.25 -9.67
CA ARG A 10 32.86 -20.17 -10.91
C ARG A 10 31.97 -19.84 -12.12
N GLN A 11 30.77 -20.41 -12.20
CA GLN A 11 29.82 -20.08 -13.26
C GLN A 11 29.36 -18.62 -13.17
N PHE A 12 28.95 -18.17 -11.97
CA PHE A 12 28.57 -16.77 -11.73
C PHE A 12 29.65 -15.79 -12.20
N GLN A 13 30.92 -16.01 -11.83
CA GLN A 13 32.03 -15.13 -12.22
C GLN A 13 32.27 -15.08 -13.74
N ASN A 14 32.06 -16.20 -14.43
CA ASN A 14 32.39 -16.32 -15.86
C ASN A 14 31.21 -15.98 -16.79
N GLU A 15 29.97 -16.04 -16.30
CA GLU A 15 28.74 -15.88 -17.07
C GLU A 15 27.86 -14.77 -16.50
N SER A 16 27.13 -15.05 -15.41
CA SER A 16 26.09 -14.14 -14.87
C SER A 16 26.63 -12.77 -14.47
N PHE A 17 27.80 -12.71 -13.84
CA PHE A 17 28.44 -11.45 -13.46
C PHE A 17 28.80 -10.61 -14.69
N LYS A 18 29.35 -11.22 -15.73
CA LYS A 18 29.72 -10.51 -16.97
C LYS A 18 28.50 -9.93 -17.68
N GLN A 19 27.36 -10.61 -17.64
CA GLN A 19 26.10 -10.09 -18.18
C GLN A 19 25.55 -8.89 -17.39
N MET A 20 25.92 -8.76 -16.12
CA MET A 20 25.46 -7.69 -15.21
C MET A 20 26.60 -6.76 -14.77
N GLU A 21 27.74 -6.74 -15.48
CA GLU A 21 28.95 -6.06 -15.01
C GLU A 21 28.73 -4.55 -14.82
N GLU A 22 27.99 -3.93 -15.74
CA GLU A 22 27.62 -2.52 -15.63
C GLU A 22 26.69 -2.24 -14.44
N ASP A 23 25.73 -3.13 -14.18
CA ASP A 23 24.82 -3.02 -13.04
C ASP A 23 25.60 -3.17 -11.73
N PHE A 24 26.47 -4.17 -11.60
CA PHE A 24 27.31 -4.34 -10.41
C PHE A 24 28.31 -3.20 -10.22
N LYS A 25 28.82 -2.59 -11.29
CA LYS A 25 29.66 -1.40 -11.19
C LYS A 25 28.89 -0.23 -10.57
N LYS A 26 27.63 -0.01 -10.95
CA LYS A 26 26.77 1.00 -10.32
C LYS A 26 26.48 0.65 -8.85
N LEU A 27 26.09 -0.60 -8.58
CA LEU A 27 25.78 -1.09 -7.23
C LEU A 27 26.98 -1.05 -6.28
N SER A 28 28.21 -1.12 -6.80
CA SER A 28 29.42 -1.01 -5.97
C SER A 28 29.60 0.37 -5.34
N ALA A 29 28.98 1.42 -5.90
CA ALA A 29 29.07 2.78 -5.37
C ALA A 29 28.03 3.05 -4.28
N ALA A 30 26.80 2.57 -4.46
CA ALA A 30 25.71 2.73 -3.51
C ALA A 30 24.60 1.69 -3.73
N GLN A 31 23.82 1.41 -2.68
CA GLN A 31 22.55 0.71 -2.76
C GLN A 31 21.40 1.71 -2.67
N ASN A 32 20.33 1.50 -3.44
CA ASN A 32 19.13 2.34 -3.46
C ASN A 32 17.86 1.49 -3.66
N PRO A 33 17.59 0.51 -2.77
CA PRO A 33 16.41 -0.34 -2.88
C PRO A 33 15.14 0.46 -2.60
N GLU A 34 14.06 0.15 -3.31
CA GLU A 34 12.76 0.81 -3.10
C GLU A 34 11.87 0.04 -2.11
N ILE A 35 12.19 -1.24 -1.88
CA ILE A 35 11.39 -2.15 -1.06
C ILE A 35 12.25 -2.84 -0.01
N LEU A 36 11.75 -2.85 1.22
CA LEU A 36 12.23 -3.72 2.30
C LEU A 36 11.40 -5.01 2.31
N PHE A 37 12.03 -6.14 2.00
CA PHE A 37 11.38 -7.46 1.96
C PHE A 37 11.77 -8.30 3.18
N ILE A 38 10.83 -8.51 4.09
CA ILE A 38 11.01 -9.30 5.31
C ILE A 38 10.40 -10.67 5.09
N THR A 39 11.19 -11.74 5.24
CA THR A 39 10.71 -13.09 4.98
C THR A 39 11.39 -14.18 5.81
N CYS A 40 10.96 -15.43 5.62
CA CYS A 40 11.46 -16.56 6.37
C CYS A 40 12.84 -17.00 5.86
N SER A 41 13.69 -17.54 6.74
CA SER A 41 14.94 -18.23 6.39
C SER A 41 14.72 -19.54 5.62
N ASP A 42 13.47 -19.96 5.40
CA ASP A 42 13.13 -21.16 4.64
C ASP A 42 13.75 -21.14 3.23
N SER A 43 14.57 -22.14 2.94
CA SER A 43 15.34 -22.25 1.70
C SER A 43 14.50 -22.29 0.41
N ARG A 44 13.19 -22.54 0.51
CA ARG A 44 12.27 -22.59 -0.65
C ARG A 44 11.78 -21.21 -1.08
N LEU A 45 11.89 -20.20 -0.22
CA LEU A 45 11.49 -18.84 -0.50
C LEU A 45 12.71 -18.00 -0.89
N LEU A 46 12.72 -17.50 -2.12
CA LEU A 46 13.75 -16.65 -2.68
C LEU A 46 13.10 -15.35 -3.17
N PRO A 47 13.17 -14.23 -2.43
CA PRO A 47 12.45 -12.98 -2.76
C PRO A 47 12.69 -12.50 -4.20
N ASN A 48 13.94 -12.46 -4.65
CA ASN A 48 14.27 -12.03 -6.00
C ASN A 48 13.69 -12.94 -7.09
N LEU A 49 13.63 -14.26 -6.84
CA LEU A 49 13.00 -15.19 -7.78
C LEU A 49 11.47 -15.02 -7.79
N LEU A 50 10.85 -14.86 -6.61
CA LEU A 50 9.40 -14.66 -6.49
C LEU A 50 8.95 -13.38 -7.20
N THR A 51 9.73 -12.32 -7.10
CA THR A 51 9.38 -10.97 -7.58
C THR A 51 10.03 -10.59 -8.90
N GLN A 52 10.87 -11.47 -9.48
CA GLN A 52 11.65 -11.21 -10.69
C GLN A 52 12.51 -9.93 -10.61
N THR A 53 13.01 -9.61 -9.41
CA THR A 53 13.82 -8.43 -9.14
C THR A 53 15.32 -8.71 -9.27
N LYS A 54 16.07 -7.67 -9.65
CA LYS A 54 17.53 -7.69 -9.83
C LYS A 54 18.26 -7.40 -8.51
N PRO A 55 19.58 -7.65 -8.45
CA PRO A 55 20.41 -7.17 -7.35
C PRO A 55 20.24 -5.66 -7.13
N GLY A 56 20.05 -5.24 -5.88
CA GLY A 56 19.87 -3.83 -5.51
C GLY A 56 18.43 -3.33 -5.44
N ASP A 57 17.47 -4.04 -6.04
CA ASP A 57 16.05 -3.63 -6.02
C ASP A 57 15.40 -3.80 -4.63
N LEU A 58 15.81 -4.86 -3.92
CA LEU A 58 15.27 -5.23 -2.61
C LEU A 58 16.34 -5.14 -1.51
N PHE A 59 15.99 -4.53 -0.38
CA PHE A 59 16.68 -4.77 0.89
C PHE A 59 16.00 -5.95 1.59
N VAL A 60 16.73 -7.00 1.96
CA VAL A 60 16.10 -8.25 2.44
C VAL A 60 16.50 -8.56 3.88
N ILE A 61 15.49 -8.82 4.73
CA ILE A 61 15.68 -9.40 6.06
C ILE A 61 15.10 -10.82 6.06
N ARG A 62 15.90 -11.80 6.50
CA ARG A 62 15.46 -13.21 6.59
C ARG A 62 15.72 -13.78 7.97
N ASN A 63 14.68 -14.32 8.60
CA ASN A 63 14.78 -15.00 9.88
C ASN A 63 13.78 -16.15 10.02
N VAL A 64 13.83 -16.90 11.13
CA VAL A 64 12.92 -18.02 11.36
C VAL A 64 11.50 -17.50 11.57
N GLY A 65 10.63 -17.63 10.56
CA GLY A 65 9.22 -17.28 10.65
C GLY A 65 8.86 -15.84 10.28
N ASN A 66 9.76 -15.10 9.61
CA ASN A 66 9.54 -13.71 9.16
C ASN A 66 9.04 -12.78 10.29
N ILE A 67 9.60 -12.95 11.48
CA ILE A 67 9.23 -12.30 12.73
C ILE A 67 10.01 -11.00 12.89
N ILE A 68 9.34 -9.93 13.32
CA ILE A 68 9.99 -8.70 13.75
C ILE A 68 9.62 -8.48 15.21
N PRO A 69 10.59 -8.47 16.14
CA PRO A 69 10.31 -8.15 17.53
C PRO A 69 9.74 -6.73 17.68
N PRO A 70 8.91 -6.47 18.71
CA PRO A 70 8.45 -5.11 19.04
C PRO A 70 9.62 -4.14 19.27
N SER A 71 9.36 -2.84 19.11
CA SER A 71 10.40 -1.79 19.04
C SER A 71 11.36 -1.67 20.23
N HIS A 72 11.02 -2.23 21.40
CA HIS A 72 11.86 -2.21 22.60
C HIS A 72 12.81 -3.41 22.70
N VAL A 73 12.72 -4.39 21.79
CA VAL A 73 13.54 -5.60 21.82
C VAL A 73 14.70 -5.47 20.82
N PRO A 74 15.96 -5.36 21.27
CA PRO A 74 17.10 -5.31 20.37
C PRO A 74 17.26 -6.66 19.65
N SER A 75 17.45 -6.60 18.34
CA SER A 75 17.55 -7.78 17.47
C SER A 75 18.27 -7.43 16.17
N SER A 76 18.72 -8.45 15.42
CA SER A 76 19.30 -8.23 14.09
C SER A 76 18.25 -7.64 13.13
N GLU A 77 16.98 -8.01 13.32
CA GLU A 77 15.82 -7.52 12.60
C GLU A 77 15.61 -6.02 12.84
N ALA A 78 15.60 -5.61 14.10
CA ALA A 78 15.47 -4.21 14.47
C ALA A 78 16.63 -3.38 13.89
N ALA A 79 17.87 -3.89 13.96
CA ALA A 79 19.02 -3.21 13.38
C ALA A 79 18.90 -3.06 11.85
N GLY A 80 18.55 -4.13 11.14
CA GLY A 80 18.36 -4.10 9.68
C GLY A 80 17.22 -3.19 9.25
N LEU A 81 16.10 -3.24 9.97
CA LEU A 81 14.92 -2.39 9.74
C LEU A 81 15.26 -0.91 9.93
N MET A 82 15.93 -0.56 11.02
CA MET A 82 16.28 0.83 11.31
C MET A 82 17.36 1.36 10.37
N PHE A 83 18.33 0.53 9.96
CA PHE A 83 19.29 0.90 8.93
C PHE A 83 18.59 1.19 7.59
N ALA A 84 17.72 0.26 7.15
CA ALA A 84 16.97 0.40 5.91
C ALA A 84 16.17 1.70 5.87
N LEU A 85 15.43 2.02 6.94
CA LEU A 85 14.54 3.20 6.95
C LEU A 85 15.23 4.52 7.29
N SER A 86 16.41 4.49 7.93
CA SER A 86 17.13 5.71 8.31
C SER A 86 18.18 6.12 7.28
N GLU A 87 18.85 5.14 6.66
CA GLU A 87 19.96 5.39 5.73
C GLU A 87 19.53 5.28 4.26
N LEU A 88 18.48 4.50 3.95
CA LEU A 88 18.01 4.26 2.59
C LEU A 88 16.65 4.93 2.36
N ASN A 89 16.68 6.24 2.13
CA ASN A 89 15.49 7.08 1.91
C ASN A 89 14.63 6.67 0.69
N SER A 90 15.16 5.81 -0.18
CA SER A 90 14.44 5.25 -1.33
C SER A 90 13.37 4.24 -0.94
N ILE A 91 13.45 3.64 0.25
CA ILE A 91 12.48 2.63 0.69
C ILE A 91 11.14 3.28 1.00
N LYS A 92 10.12 2.90 0.23
CA LYS A 92 8.73 3.37 0.36
C LYS A 92 7.77 2.26 0.77
N ASP A 93 8.19 1.01 0.62
CA ASP A 93 7.35 -0.15 0.87
C ASP A 93 8.07 -1.19 1.73
N ILE A 94 7.36 -1.72 2.71
CA ILE A 94 7.77 -2.89 3.48
C ILE A 94 6.83 -4.04 3.13
N ILE A 95 7.38 -5.18 2.71
CA ILE A 95 6.62 -6.41 2.51
C ILE A 95 7.01 -7.40 3.61
N ILE A 96 6.04 -7.84 4.41
CA ILE A 96 6.20 -9.01 5.27
C ILE A 96 5.61 -10.22 4.54
N CYS A 97 6.48 -11.12 4.08
CA CYS A 97 6.10 -12.30 3.34
C CYS A 97 6.27 -13.57 4.18
N GLY A 98 5.15 -14.16 4.58
CA GLY A 98 5.07 -15.52 5.11
C GLY A 98 4.79 -16.54 4.01
N HIS A 99 4.81 -17.83 4.35
CA HIS A 99 4.63 -18.90 3.37
C HIS A 99 3.93 -20.16 3.91
N SER A 100 3.41 -20.99 3.00
CA SER A 100 2.82 -22.29 3.32
C SER A 100 3.86 -23.21 3.98
N HIS A 101 3.38 -24.12 4.82
CA HIS A 101 4.22 -25.08 5.55
C HIS A 101 5.38 -24.48 6.38
N CYS A 102 5.26 -23.25 6.87
CA CYS A 102 6.31 -22.60 7.65
C CYS A 102 6.71 -23.42 8.90
N GLY A 103 7.99 -23.79 8.99
CA GLY A 103 8.53 -24.56 10.12
C GLY A 103 8.42 -23.82 11.45
N ALA A 104 8.60 -22.50 11.44
CA ALA A 104 8.43 -21.65 12.62
C ALA A 104 6.99 -21.71 13.15
N MET A 105 6.00 -21.59 12.27
CA MET A 105 4.58 -21.64 12.66
C MET A 105 4.15 -23.05 13.08
N LYS A 106 4.73 -24.10 12.48
CA LYS A 106 4.58 -25.48 12.98
C LYS A 106 5.12 -25.60 14.41
N GLY A 107 6.32 -25.08 14.66
CA GLY A 107 6.94 -25.06 15.99
C GLY A 107 6.10 -24.30 17.01
N LEU A 108 5.61 -23.12 16.64
CA LEU A 108 4.72 -22.30 17.48
C LEU A 108 3.48 -23.08 17.93
N LEU A 109 2.86 -23.84 17.03
CA LEU A 109 1.68 -24.65 17.31
C LEU A 109 1.97 -25.98 18.02
N THR A 110 3.24 -26.35 18.18
CA THR A 110 3.65 -27.62 18.79
C THR A 110 3.93 -27.41 20.28
N PRO A 111 3.22 -28.11 21.18
CA PRO A 111 3.51 -28.05 22.61
C PRO A 111 4.96 -28.43 22.92
N ASN A 112 5.51 -27.86 23.99
CA ASN A 112 6.82 -28.22 24.55
C ASN A 112 8.01 -28.06 23.59
N LEU A 113 7.92 -27.17 22.59
CA LEU A 113 9.03 -26.88 21.66
C LEU A 113 10.33 -26.54 22.40
N GLN A 114 10.24 -25.85 23.55
CA GLN A 114 11.38 -25.45 24.37
C GLN A 114 12.21 -26.63 24.90
N GLU A 115 11.63 -27.83 24.99
CA GLU A 115 12.36 -29.03 25.43
C GLU A 115 13.32 -29.56 24.36
N HIS A 116 13.11 -29.17 23.09
CA HIS A 116 13.88 -29.64 21.95
C HIS A 116 14.66 -28.54 21.22
N LEU A 117 14.11 -27.32 21.18
CA LEU A 117 14.67 -26.15 20.49
C LEU A 117 14.47 -24.88 21.33
N PRO A 118 15.16 -24.74 22.48
CA PRO A 118 14.91 -23.65 23.43
C PRO A 118 15.14 -22.25 22.84
N GLU A 119 16.15 -22.06 21.99
CA GLU A 119 16.41 -20.77 21.35
C GLU A 119 15.32 -20.42 20.34
N VAL A 120 14.82 -21.41 19.59
CA VAL A 120 13.69 -21.20 18.66
C VAL A 120 12.42 -20.92 19.44
N ALA A 121 12.15 -21.67 20.51
CA ALA A 121 10.99 -21.40 21.37
C ALA A 121 11.04 -20.00 21.96
N SER A 122 12.21 -19.55 22.43
CA SER A 122 12.41 -18.17 22.92
C SER A 122 12.15 -17.15 21.81
N TRP A 123 12.65 -17.37 20.60
CA TRP A 123 12.41 -16.50 19.45
C TRP A 123 10.92 -16.41 19.07
N LEU A 124 10.22 -17.54 19.05
CA LEU A 124 8.79 -17.61 18.69
C LEU A 124 7.86 -16.96 19.72
N THR A 125 8.37 -16.55 20.89
CA THR A 125 7.58 -15.76 21.86
C THR A 125 7.06 -14.46 21.26
N HIS A 126 7.77 -13.88 20.28
CA HIS A 126 7.33 -12.72 19.52
C HIS A 126 6.13 -13.00 18.60
N SER A 127 5.69 -14.26 18.46
CA SER A 127 4.48 -14.64 17.72
C SER A 127 3.43 -15.29 18.62
N HIS A 128 3.59 -15.30 19.94
CA HIS A 128 2.63 -15.95 20.85
C HIS A 128 1.22 -15.34 20.79
N SER A 129 1.06 -14.08 20.38
CA SER A 129 -0.25 -13.47 20.15
C SER A 129 -1.10 -14.23 19.11
N VAL A 130 -0.46 -14.95 18.20
CA VAL A 130 -1.10 -15.81 17.19
C VAL A 130 -1.78 -17.01 17.82
N LEU A 131 -1.23 -17.60 18.88
CA LEU A 131 -1.79 -18.80 19.53
C LEU A 131 -3.21 -18.57 20.03
N LYS A 132 -3.44 -17.41 20.66
CA LYS A 132 -4.76 -17.02 21.13
C LYS A 132 -5.75 -16.93 19.97
N GLN A 133 -5.38 -16.24 18.89
CA GLN A 133 -6.26 -16.05 17.73
C GLN A 133 -6.57 -17.35 17.00
N VAL A 134 -5.60 -18.28 16.91
CA VAL A 134 -5.83 -19.61 16.34
C VAL A 134 -6.78 -20.44 17.20
N ASN A 135 -6.65 -20.38 18.53
CA ASN A 135 -7.49 -21.15 19.46
C ASN A 135 -8.91 -20.59 19.60
N ASP A 136 -9.08 -19.26 19.52
CA ASP A 136 -10.37 -18.58 19.69
C ASP A 136 -11.27 -18.69 18.43
N SER A 137 -10.69 -19.01 17.27
CA SER A 137 -11.46 -19.11 16.02
C SER A 137 -12.22 -20.44 15.90
N LYS A 138 -13.55 -20.35 15.93
CA LYS A 138 -14.46 -21.49 15.77
C LYS A 138 -14.36 -22.16 14.40
N GLU A 139 -13.94 -21.42 13.37
CA GLU A 139 -13.71 -21.94 12.01
C GLU A 139 -12.43 -22.78 11.91
N LEU A 140 -11.52 -22.66 12.90
CA LEU A 140 -10.20 -23.31 12.92
C LEU A 140 -10.16 -24.60 13.74
N HIS A 141 -11.31 -25.12 14.16
CA HIS A 141 -11.43 -26.46 14.75
C HIS A 141 -11.22 -27.60 13.73
N SER A 142 -10.66 -27.32 12.55
CA SER A 142 -10.25 -28.36 11.60
C SER A 142 -9.15 -29.23 12.23
N ASP A 143 -9.30 -30.55 12.19
CA ASP A 143 -8.23 -31.49 12.61
C ASP A 143 -7.00 -31.44 11.67
N ASN A 144 -7.09 -30.70 10.57
CA ASN A 144 -6.01 -30.54 9.62
C ASN A 144 -4.95 -29.56 10.11
N PHE A 145 -3.85 -30.10 10.62
CA PHE A 145 -2.70 -29.32 11.10
C PHE A 145 -2.12 -28.38 10.03
N THR A 146 -2.11 -28.78 8.76
CA THR A 146 -1.61 -27.92 7.67
C THR A 146 -2.45 -26.66 7.49
N LEU A 147 -3.78 -26.77 7.60
CA LEU A 147 -4.66 -25.60 7.55
C LEU A 147 -4.45 -24.67 8.76
N LYS A 148 -4.25 -25.24 9.96
CA LYS A 148 -3.88 -24.45 11.15
C LYS A 148 -2.57 -23.70 10.96
N VAL A 149 -1.56 -24.34 10.37
CA VAL A 149 -0.26 -23.70 10.05
C VAL A 149 -0.44 -22.59 9.03
N ARG A 150 -1.19 -22.82 7.95
CA ARG A 150 -1.51 -21.79 6.94
C ARG A 150 -2.14 -20.56 7.59
N GLN A 151 -3.12 -20.77 8.46
CA GLN A 151 -3.77 -19.67 9.17
C GLN A 151 -2.84 -18.99 10.16
N ALA A 152 -2.09 -19.75 10.96
CA ALA A 152 -1.10 -19.20 11.89
C ALA A 152 -0.06 -18.34 11.15
N THR A 153 0.38 -18.73 9.96
CA THR A 153 1.25 -17.90 9.12
C THR A 153 0.58 -16.58 8.73
N LYS A 154 -0.68 -16.60 8.27
CA LYS A 154 -1.42 -15.37 7.92
C LYS A 154 -1.57 -14.44 9.13
N LEU A 155 -1.95 -14.98 10.28
CA LEU A 155 -2.07 -14.22 11.53
C LEU A 155 -0.71 -13.70 12.02
N ASN A 156 0.36 -14.48 11.83
CA ASN A 156 1.71 -14.05 12.15
C ASN A 156 2.13 -12.84 11.30
N ILE A 157 1.83 -12.82 10.00
CA ILE A 157 2.07 -11.66 9.13
C ILE A 157 1.38 -10.43 9.72
N LEU A 158 0.11 -10.52 10.11
CA LEU A 158 -0.63 -9.41 10.72
C LEU A 158 -0.02 -8.96 12.06
N ALA A 159 0.36 -9.89 12.92
CA ALA A 159 1.04 -9.58 14.17
C ALA A 159 2.37 -8.83 13.94
N GLN A 160 3.12 -9.22 12.91
CA GLN A 160 4.38 -8.55 12.56
C GLN A 160 4.15 -7.15 11.96
N ILE A 161 3.05 -6.93 11.25
CA ILE A 161 2.64 -5.59 10.80
C ILE A 161 2.42 -4.68 12.01
N GLU A 162 1.73 -5.18 13.04
CA GLU A 162 1.51 -4.41 14.29
C GLU A 162 2.82 -4.16 15.04
N HIS A 163 3.75 -5.11 15.03
CA HIS A 163 5.07 -4.89 15.60
C HIS A 163 5.85 -3.80 14.86
N LEU A 164 5.82 -3.77 13.52
CA LEU A 164 6.44 -2.70 12.74
C LEU A 164 5.86 -1.32 13.10
N LYS A 165 4.53 -1.22 13.25
CA LYS A 165 3.86 0.02 13.66
C LYS A 165 4.28 0.51 15.05
N SER A 166 4.78 -0.38 15.92
CA SER A 166 5.29 0.00 17.25
C SER A 166 6.60 0.79 17.22
N TYR A 167 7.29 0.87 16.07
CA TYR A 167 8.53 1.65 15.92
C TYR A 167 8.18 3.12 15.62
N PRO A 168 8.68 4.09 16.42
CA PRO A 168 8.31 5.50 16.24
C PRO A 168 8.61 6.07 14.84
N LEU A 169 9.74 5.67 14.24
CA LEU A 169 10.10 6.10 12.87
C LEU A 169 9.09 5.59 11.83
N ILE A 170 8.67 4.33 11.95
CA ILE A 170 7.69 3.71 11.04
C ILE A 170 6.33 4.35 11.22
N ALA A 171 5.86 4.49 12.47
CA ALA A 171 4.60 5.15 12.78
C ALA A 171 4.53 6.56 12.15
N LYS A 172 5.60 7.34 12.32
CA LYS A 172 5.71 8.68 11.72
C LYS A 172 5.65 8.63 10.19
N LYS A 173 6.42 7.75 9.54
CA LYS A 173 6.42 7.64 8.07
C LYS A 173 5.08 7.16 7.50
N LEU A 174 4.36 6.29 8.22
CA LEU A 174 3.00 5.88 7.87
C LEU A 174 2.03 7.06 7.95
N GLU A 175 2.05 7.82 9.04
CA GLU A 175 1.22 9.03 9.22
C GLU A 175 1.47 10.05 8.09
N GLN A 176 2.73 10.22 7.70
CA GLN A 176 3.14 11.11 6.62
C GLN A 176 2.88 10.54 5.21
N LYS A 177 2.37 9.30 5.09
CA LYS A 177 2.17 8.58 3.82
C LYS A 177 3.46 8.44 2.98
N GLU A 178 4.61 8.41 3.65
CA GLU A 178 5.93 8.18 3.05
C GLU A 178 6.30 6.69 2.98
N LEU A 179 5.58 5.86 3.72
CA LEU A 179 5.84 4.42 3.85
C LEU A 179 4.51 3.67 3.77
N SER A 180 4.53 2.47 3.20
CA SER A 180 3.42 1.51 3.24
C SER A 180 3.91 0.14 3.68
N ILE A 181 3.05 -0.63 4.36
CA ILE A 181 3.35 -1.97 4.84
C ILE A 181 2.35 -2.94 4.23
N HIS A 182 2.87 -4.02 3.65
CA HIS A 182 2.11 -5.02 2.90
C HIS A 182 2.32 -6.40 3.52
N GLY A 183 1.23 -7.16 3.66
CA GLY A 183 1.27 -8.53 4.16
C GLY A 183 1.08 -9.52 3.01
N TRP A 184 2.08 -10.36 2.74
CA TRP A 184 2.04 -11.36 1.67
C TRP A 184 2.11 -12.77 2.25
N PHE A 185 1.32 -13.68 1.68
CA PHE A 185 1.37 -15.11 1.97
C PHE A 185 1.67 -15.87 0.68
N TYR A 186 2.79 -16.57 0.62
CA TYR A 186 3.21 -17.36 -0.54
C TYR A 186 2.86 -18.85 -0.37
N GLU A 187 2.13 -19.42 -1.32
CA GLU A 187 1.80 -20.85 -1.36
C GLU A 187 2.81 -21.59 -2.25
N PHE A 188 3.64 -22.46 -1.65
CA PHE A 188 4.65 -23.22 -2.39
C PHE A 188 4.03 -24.19 -3.41
N GLU A 189 2.88 -24.77 -3.09
CA GLU A 189 2.26 -25.83 -3.85
C GLU A 189 1.71 -25.34 -5.20
N THR A 190 1.12 -24.13 -5.20
CA THR A 190 0.51 -23.54 -6.40
C THR A 190 1.38 -22.44 -7.02
N GLY A 191 2.32 -21.89 -6.26
CA GLY A 191 3.07 -20.69 -6.67
C GLY A 191 2.28 -19.39 -6.45
N GLU A 192 1.06 -19.45 -5.92
CA GLU A 192 0.22 -18.27 -5.72
C GLU A 192 0.70 -17.42 -4.55
N VAL A 193 0.58 -16.11 -4.70
CA VAL A 193 0.73 -15.14 -3.62
C VAL A 193 -0.64 -14.62 -3.25
N PHE A 194 -0.90 -14.49 -1.96
CA PHE A 194 -2.06 -13.81 -1.42
C PHE A 194 -1.61 -12.54 -0.72
N VAL A 195 -2.30 -11.43 -0.96
CA VAL A 195 -1.99 -10.12 -0.38
C VAL A 195 -3.10 -9.72 0.59
N TYR A 196 -2.71 -9.25 1.76
CA TYR A 196 -3.63 -8.73 2.75
C TYR A 196 -4.12 -7.34 2.34
N GLU A 197 -5.43 -7.19 2.24
CA GLU A 197 -6.10 -5.92 1.95
C GLU A 197 -6.72 -5.34 3.23
N PRO A 198 -6.18 -4.23 3.77
CA PRO A 198 -6.64 -3.66 5.03
C PRO A 198 -8.12 -3.27 5.05
N ASP A 199 -8.64 -2.75 3.93
CA ASP A 199 -10.02 -2.28 3.82
C ASP A 199 -11.05 -3.41 3.94
N TYR A 200 -10.64 -4.64 3.64
CA TYR A 200 -11.48 -5.84 3.69
C TYR A 200 -11.11 -6.78 4.84
N HIS A 201 -10.00 -6.51 5.53
CA HIS A 201 -9.41 -7.38 6.55
C HIS A 201 -9.21 -8.84 6.09
N GLU A 202 -8.87 -9.04 4.81
CA GLU A 202 -8.76 -10.38 4.21
C GLU A 202 -7.55 -10.49 3.26
N PHE A 203 -7.06 -11.73 3.07
CA PHE A 203 -6.04 -12.06 2.08
C PHE A 203 -6.68 -12.46 0.75
N PHE A 204 -6.42 -11.71 -0.32
CA PHE A 204 -6.89 -12.02 -1.67
C PHE A 204 -5.78 -12.59 -2.55
N PRO A 205 -6.11 -13.42 -3.56
CA PRO A 205 -5.16 -13.80 -4.60
C PRO A 205 -4.51 -12.58 -5.25
N PHE A 206 -3.23 -12.68 -5.61
CA PHE A 206 -2.41 -11.57 -6.11
C PHE A 206 -3.07 -10.80 -7.25
N GLU A 207 -3.65 -11.47 -8.26
CA GLU A 207 -4.31 -10.82 -9.40
C GLU A 207 -5.46 -9.89 -8.97
N LYS A 208 -6.21 -10.29 -7.94
CA LYS A 208 -7.31 -9.48 -7.41
C LYS A 208 -6.77 -8.28 -6.62
N ALA A 209 -5.75 -8.50 -5.80
CA ALA A 209 -5.06 -7.43 -5.09
C ALA A 209 -4.39 -6.42 -6.05
N LEU A 210 -3.78 -6.90 -7.13
CA LEU A 210 -3.21 -6.08 -8.19
C LEU A 210 -4.27 -5.19 -8.84
N THR A 211 -5.46 -5.73 -9.09
CA THR A 211 -6.60 -4.96 -9.60
C THR A 211 -6.99 -3.83 -8.64
N PHE A 212 -7.02 -4.09 -7.32
CA PHE A 212 -7.30 -3.07 -6.31
C PHE A 212 -6.21 -1.99 -6.28
N ALA A 213 -4.93 -2.38 -6.29
CA ALA A 213 -3.80 -1.45 -6.30
C ALA A 213 -3.80 -0.54 -7.55
N ILE A 214 -4.07 -1.10 -8.73
CA ILE A 214 -4.22 -0.34 -9.99
C ILE A 214 -5.37 0.65 -9.88
N ALA A 215 -6.53 0.23 -9.36
CA ALA A 215 -7.69 1.10 -9.17
C ALA A 215 -7.39 2.24 -8.19
N ALA A 216 -6.77 1.96 -7.05
CA ALA A 216 -6.39 2.96 -6.05
C ALA A 216 -5.39 3.98 -6.61
N LYS A 217 -4.38 3.53 -7.36
CA LYS A 217 -3.41 4.42 -8.03
C LYS A 217 -4.10 5.29 -9.08
N ARG A 218 -5.00 4.71 -9.87
CA ARG A 218 -5.81 5.44 -10.85
C ARG A 218 -6.60 6.56 -10.17
N ASP A 219 -7.36 6.20 -9.14
CA ASP A 219 -8.24 7.10 -8.42
C ASP A 219 -7.48 8.27 -7.80
N LYS A 220 -6.29 7.99 -7.23
CA LYS A 220 -5.38 9.03 -6.71
C LYS A 220 -4.91 10.01 -7.79
N ILE A 221 -4.51 9.52 -8.97
CA ILE A 221 -4.08 10.38 -10.09
C ILE A 221 -5.25 11.23 -10.58
N ILE A 222 -6.42 10.61 -10.73
CA ILE A 222 -7.64 11.30 -11.16
C ILE A 222 -8.02 12.39 -10.18
N GLU A 223 -8.03 12.10 -8.87
CA GLU A 223 -8.30 13.08 -7.83
C GLU A 223 -7.33 14.27 -7.93
N GLN A 224 -6.03 14.02 -8.05
CA GLN A 224 -5.03 15.08 -8.17
C GLN A 224 -5.25 15.98 -9.40
N VAL A 225 -5.51 15.39 -10.56
CA VAL A 225 -5.75 16.15 -11.80
C VAL A 225 -7.07 16.91 -11.71
N ALA A 226 -8.14 16.27 -11.25
CA ALA A 226 -9.44 16.89 -11.10
C ALA A 226 -9.41 18.06 -10.11
N MET A 227 -8.76 17.90 -8.95
CA MET A 227 -8.63 18.97 -7.95
C MET A 227 -7.83 20.15 -8.51
N ARG A 228 -6.73 19.92 -9.23
CA ARG A 228 -5.97 21.00 -9.88
C ARG A 228 -6.78 21.71 -10.97
N HIS A 229 -7.54 20.95 -11.77
CA HIS A 229 -8.42 21.52 -12.77
C HIS A 229 -9.48 22.43 -12.14
N LEU A 230 -10.11 21.97 -11.05
CA LEU A 230 -11.16 22.70 -10.34
C LEU A 230 -10.65 23.97 -9.65
N GLU A 231 -9.42 23.99 -9.16
CA GLU A 231 -8.79 25.16 -8.53
C GLU A 231 -8.85 26.42 -9.41
N SER A 232 -8.76 26.26 -10.74
CA SER A 232 -8.87 27.39 -11.68
C SER A 232 -10.26 28.07 -11.72
N PHE A 233 -11.30 27.40 -11.21
CA PHE A 233 -12.67 27.90 -11.20
C PHE A 233 -13.11 28.43 -9.84
N THR A 234 -12.29 28.30 -8.79
CA THR A 234 -12.75 28.51 -7.41
C THR A 234 -12.68 29.96 -6.94
N ASN A 235 -12.51 30.90 -7.88
CA ASN A 235 -12.58 32.34 -7.64
C ASN A 235 -13.58 33.01 -8.60
N PRO A 236 -14.89 32.71 -8.52
CA PRO A 236 -15.87 33.30 -9.42
C PRO A 236 -15.99 34.81 -9.16
N GLN A 237 -15.96 35.60 -10.24
CA GLN A 237 -16.02 37.07 -10.20
C GLN A 237 -17.46 37.57 -10.22
N THR A 238 -18.38 36.82 -10.84
CA THR A 238 -19.79 37.20 -10.94
C THR A 238 -20.72 36.23 -10.22
N VAL A 239 -21.93 36.71 -9.86
CA VAL A 239 -22.99 35.86 -9.29
C VAL A 239 -23.37 34.70 -10.22
N LYS A 240 -23.25 34.91 -11.54
CA LYS A 240 -23.54 33.88 -12.54
C LYS A 240 -22.50 32.76 -12.46
N GLU A 241 -21.22 33.12 -12.51
CA GLU A 241 -20.11 32.16 -12.37
C GLU A 241 -20.18 31.38 -11.05
N TYR A 242 -20.52 32.06 -9.94
CA TYR A 242 -20.70 31.40 -8.65
C TYR A 242 -21.81 30.32 -8.71
N ARG A 243 -22.96 30.63 -9.33
CA ARG A 243 -24.06 29.66 -9.47
C ARG A 243 -23.68 28.49 -10.37
N GLU A 244 -22.98 28.75 -11.47
CA GLU A 244 -22.48 27.72 -12.38
C GLU A 244 -21.48 26.80 -11.67
N LEU A 245 -20.57 27.36 -10.86
CA LEU A 245 -19.64 26.59 -10.04
C LEU A 245 -20.36 25.70 -9.01
N MET A 246 -21.37 26.22 -8.32
CA MET A 246 -22.14 25.41 -7.36
C MET A 246 -22.94 24.29 -8.05
N GLN A 247 -23.48 24.55 -9.24
CA GLN A 247 -24.13 23.52 -10.05
C GLN A 247 -23.12 22.44 -10.47
N LEU A 248 -21.92 22.84 -10.91
CA LEU A 248 -20.85 21.92 -11.27
C LEU A 248 -20.45 21.05 -10.07
N PHE A 249 -20.22 21.63 -8.89
CA PHE A 249 -19.90 20.88 -7.68
C PHE A 249 -20.98 19.86 -7.33
N SER A 250 -22.27 20.24 -7.44
CA SER A 250 -23.38 19.30 -7.22
C SER A 250 -23.39 18.14 -8.22
N LEU A 251 -23.04 18.37 -9.49
CA LEU A 251 -22.93 17.29 -10.47
C LEU A 251 -21.76 16.36 -10.16
N LEU A 252 -20.63 16.91 -9.71
CA LEU A 252 -19.40 16.18 -9.39
C LEU A 252 -19.49 15.28 -8.15
N GLU A 253 -20.54 15.43 -7.33
CA GLU A 253 -20.84 14.50 -6.23
C GLU A 253 -21.11 13.07 -6.73
N ASN A 254 -21.60 12.95 -7.97
CA ASN A 254 -21.99 11.66 -8.53
C ASN A 254 -20.85 10.96 -9.25
N ASN A 255 -20.12 11.69 -10.09
CA ASN A 255 -19.00 11.21 -10.89
C ASN A 255 -18.29 12.39 -11.59
N LEU A 256 -17.22 12.10 -12.33
CA LEU A 256 -16.43 13.10 -13.05
C LEU A 256 -16.90 13.38 -14.47
N LEU A 257 -18.02 12.82 -14.94
CA LEU A 257 -18.50 13.05 -16.31
C LEU A 257 -18.56 14.54 -16.71
N PRO A 258 -18.97 15.49 -15.84
CA PRO A 258 -19.01 16.91 -16.20
C PRO A 258 -17.67 17.52 -16.62
N ILE A 259 -16.55 17.04 -16.06
CA ILE A 259 -15.21 17.56 -16.34
C ILE A 259 -14.32 16.56 -17.08
N TRP A 260 -14.77 15.31 -17.29
CA TRP A 260 -13.94 14.22 -17.78
C TRP A 260 -13.26 14.55 -19.10
N HIS A 261 -13.99 15.10 -20.07
CA HIS A 261 -13.42 15.51 -21.35
C HIS A 261 -12.25 16.50 -21.21
N ALA A 262 -12.31 17.41 -20.22
CA ALA A 262 -11.28 18.42 -19.99
C ALA A 262 -10.01 17.84 -19.36
N ILE A 263 -10.15 16.83 -18.49
CA ILE A 263 -9.02 16.26 -17.73
C ILE A 263 -8.47 14.96 -18.30
N LYS A 264 -9.23 14.24 -19.13
CA LYS A 264 -8.92 12.89 -19.61
C LYS A 264 -7.56 12.77 -20.26
N LYS A 265 -7.13 13.77 -21.05
CA LYS A 265 -5.82 13.76 -21.71
C LYS A 265 -4.69 13.74 -20.68
N GLU A 266 -4.72 14.65 -19.71
CA GLU A 266 -3.70 14.71 -18.66
C GLU A 266 -3.74 13.46 -17.77
N VAL A 267 -4.93 12.96 -17.44
CA VAL A 267 -5.09 11.69 -16.71
C VAL A 267 -4.45 10.54 -17.48
N LYS A 268 -4.70 10.42 -18.81
CA LYS A 268 -4.11 9.37 -19.65
C LYS A 268 -2.59 9.42 -19.62
N GLU A 269 -1.99 10.60 -19.78
CA GLU A 269 -0.55 10.81 -19.75
C GLU A 269 0.05 10.41 -18.40
N LYS A 270 -0.52 10.88 -17.28
CA LYS A 270 -0.05 10.54 -15.93
C LYS A 270 -0.23 9.08 -15.54
N LEU A 271 -1.34 8.46 -15.96
CA LEU A 271 -1.54 7.03 -15.75
C LEU A 271 -0.52 6.21 -16.55
N TRP A 272 -0.17 6.65 -17.76
CA TRP A 272 0.82 5.97 -18.58
C TRP A 272 2.23 6.06 -17.98
N GLU A 273 2.61 7.21 -17.42
CA GLU A 273 3.89 7.39 -16.70
C GLU A 273 4.05 6.39 -15.54
N GLU A 274 2.95 6.11 -14.83
CA GLU A 274 2.98 5.32 -13.59
C GLU A 274 2.67 3.83 -13.79
N LEU A 275 1.80 3.51 -14.75
CA LEU A 275 1.28 2.15 -14.96
C LEU A 275 1.58 1.60 -16.36
N GLY A 276 2.17 2.39 -17.27
CA GLY A 276 2.37 2.01 -18.67
C GLY A 276 3.22 0.75 -18.84
N GLY A 277 4.13 0.47 -17.90
CA GLY A 277 4.93 -0.75 -17.87
C GLY A 277 4.12 -2.05 -17.71
N LEU A 278 2.86 -1.96 -17.31
CA LEU A 278 1.94 -3.10 -17.18
C LEU A 278 1.23 -3.45 -18.50
N TYR A 279 1.32 -2.60 -19.52
CA TYR A 279 0.53 -2.71 -20.76
C TYR A 279 1.42 -2.67 -22.00
N SER A 280 0.89 -3.20 -23.11
CA SER A 280 1.65 -3.28 -24.35
C SER A 280 1.90 -1.92 -25.02
N SER A 281 0.95 -0.99 -24.89
CA SER A 281 0.99 0.35 -25.47
C SER A 281 -0.06 1.27 -24.84
N MET A 282 0.01 2.56 -25.15
CA MET A 282 -0.94 3.56 -24.65
C MET A 282 -2.37 3.39 -25.21
N ASP A 283 -2.54 2.53 -26.20
CA ASP A 283 -3.82 2.16 -26.81
C ASP A 283 -4.24 0.72 -26.47
N ASP A 284 -3.55 0.10 -25.50
CA ASP A 284 -3.93 -1.21 -24.96
C ASP A 284 -5.37 -1.18 -24.43
N ALA A 285 -6.12 -2.26 -24.71
CA ALA A 285 -7.54 -2.34 -24.38
C ALA A 285 -7.78 -2.37 -22.86
N GLN A 286 -6.89 -3.01 -22.09
CA GLN A 286 -7.00 -3.06 -20.62
C GLN A 286 -6.67 -1.70 -20.02
N PHE A 287 -5.61 -1.05 -20.50
CA PHE A 287 -5.26 0.31 -20.09
C PHE A 287 -6.40 1.30 -20.39
N SER A 288 -6.98 1.21 -21.59
CA SER A 288 -8.11 2.04 -22.01
C SER A 288 -9.33 1.82 -21.10
N ASN A 289 -9.64 0.57 -20.73
CA ASN A 289 -10.73 0.27 -19.81
C ASN A 289 -10.51 0.92 -18.42
N ILE A 290 -9.29 0.84 -17.88
CA ILE A 290 -8.94 1.47 -16.60
C ILE A 290 -9.11 2.99 -16.68
N LEU A 291 -8.64 3.62 -17.76
CA LEU A 291 -8.83 5.04 -18.01
C LEU A 291 -10.31 5.41 -18.05
N GLU A 292 -11.13 4.73 -18.86
CA GLU A 292 -12.56 5.07 -19.01
C GLU A 292 -13.35 4.88 -17.71
N GLN A 293 -13.04 3.86 -16.91
CA GLN A 293 -13.66 3.70 -15.59
C GLN A 293 -13.40 4.89 -14.67
N GLY A 294 -12.32 5.62 -14.89
CA GLY A 294 -11.97 6.83 -14.15
C GLY A 294 -13.05 7.91 -14.15
N CYS A 295 -13.89 7.97 -15.19
CA CYS A 295 -14.98 8.94 -15.22
C CYS A 295 -16.03 8.70 -14.12
N GLN A 296 -16.11 7.49 -13.55
CA GLN A 296 -17.04 7.12 -12.46
C GLN A 296 -16.50 7.47 -11.07
N PHE A 297 -15.25 7.95 -10.96
CA PHE A 297 -14.67 8.34 -9.69
C PHE A 297 -15.48 9.45 -9.02
N LYS A 298 -15.59 9.40 -7.69
CA LYS A 298 -16.30 10.40 -6.89
C LYS A 298 -15.29 11.24 -6.12
N LEU A 299 -15.34 12.56 -6.31
CA LEU A 299 -14.51 13.48 -5.54
C LEU A 299 -15.03 13.57 -4.11
N LEU A 300 -14.22 13.12 -3.14
CA LEU A 300 -14.63 13.03 -1.74
C LEU A 300 -14.46 14.34 -0.96
N ASN A 301 -13.66 15.29 -1.45
CA ASN A 301 -13.28 16.47 -0.66
C ASN A 301 -13.27 17.80 -1.43
N LEU A 302 -14.44 18.19 -1.96
CA LEU A 302 -14.62 19.53 -2.56
C LEU A 302 -14.58 20.68 -1.52
N LYS A 303 -14.65 20.37 -0.22
CA LYS A 303 -14.53 21.37 0.86
C LYS A 303 -13.19 22.10 0.84
N TYR A 304 -12.16 21.52 0.22
CA TYR A 304 -10.89 22.20 -0.02
C TYR A 304 -11.05 23.58 -0.65
N PHE A 305 -12.05 23.74 -1.53
CA PHE A 305 -12.31 25.01 -2.23
C PHE A 305 -13.18 25.99 -1.46
N GLN A 306 -13.75 25.61 -0.31
CA GLN A 306 -14.74 26.40 0.41
C GLN A 306 -14.23 27.79 0.75
N LYS A 307 -12.97 27.89 1.18
CA LYS A 307 -12.35 29.18 1.51
C LYS A 307 -12.21 30.07 0.28
N SER A 308 -11.62 29.55 -0.80
CA SER A 308 -11.43 30.30 -2.06
C SER A 308 -12.75 30.80 -2.62
N VAL A 309 -13.78 29.95 -2.62
CA VAL A 309 -15.12 30.32 -3.10
C VAL A 309 -15.76 31.38 -2.21
N ALA A 310 -15.64 31.26 -0.88
CA ALA A 310 -16.20 32.24 0.05
C ALA A 310 -15.52 33.61 -0.01
N GLU A 311 -14.24 33.67 -0.40
CA GLU A 311 -13.49 34.91 -0.56
C GLU A 311 -13.73 35.59 -1.92
N SER A 312 -14.42 34.94 -2.86
CA SER A 312 -14.59 35.43 -4.22
C SER A 312 -15.61 36.58 -4.35
N GLU A 313 -15.41 37.49 -5.31
CA GLU A 313 -16.31 38.61 -5.57
C GLU A 313 -17.73 38.16 -5.91
N GLY A 314 -17.86 37.11 -6.74
CA GLY A 314 -19.14 36.56 -7.18
C GLY A 314 -19.97 35.98 -6.03
N TYR A 315 -19.32 35.34 -5.05
CA TYR A 315 -19.99 34.87 -3.84
C TYR A 315 -20.46 36.04 -2.96
N GLN A 316 -19.58 37.02 -2.72
CA GLN A 316 -19.91 38.19 -1.90
C GLN A 316 -21.07 39.00 -2.50
N GLU A 317 -21.12 39.15 -3.82
CA GLU A 317 -22.24 39.80 -4.51
C GLU A 317 -23.53 38.96 -4.43
N TYR A 318 -23.43 37.62 -4.50
CA TYR A 318 -24.58 36.72 -4.36
C TYR A 318 -25.22 36.84 -2.97
N ILE A 319 -24.42 36.83 -1.90
CA ILE A 319 -24.91 37.00 -0.52
C ILE A 319 -25.57 38.37 -0.35
N LYS A 320 -24.96 39.45 -0.87
CA LYS A 320 -25.58 40.80 -0.85
C LYS A 320 -26.94 40.82 -1.54
N LYS A 321 -27.09 40.13 -2.68
CA LYS A 321 -28.39 40.04 -3.41
C LYS A 321 -29.44 39.24 -2.63
N ILE A 322 -29.05 38.17 -1.93
CA ILE A 322 -29.98 37.41 -1.09
C ILE A 322 -30.42 38.23 0.12
N MET A 323 -29.50 38.90 0.81
CA MET A 323 -29.82 39.70 1.99
C MET A 323 -30.71 40.91 1.66
N ARG A 324 -30.59 41.50 0.48
CA ARG A 324 -31.51 42.56 0.01
C ARG A 324 -32.93 42.06 -0.27
N ASN A 325 -33.10 40.76 -0.53
CA ASN A 325 -34.38 40.14 -0.89
C ASN A 325 -35.03 39.35 0.27
N SER A 326 -34.41 39.29 1.45
CA SER A 326 -34.91 38.54 2.62
C SER A 326 -35.04 39.47 3.83
N PHE A 327 -36.27 39.78 4.23
CA PHE A 327 -36.52 40.80 5.27
C PHE A 327 -36.33 40.32 6.72
N PHE A 328 -36.19 39.03 7.00
CA PHE A 328 -35.87 38.54 8.35
C PHE A 328 -35.09 37.22 8.25
N THR A 329 -34.03 37.10 9.06
CA THR A 329 -33.05 36.00 9.18
C THR A 329 -31.86 36.04 8.20
N MET A 330 -30.65 36.01 8.77
CA MET A 330 -29.39 35.75 8.04
C MET A 330 -29.52 34.38 7.38
N PRO A 331 -29.45 34.27 6.04
CA PRO A 331 -29.28 32.96 5.42
C PRO A 331 -27.90 32.46 5.84
N THR A 332 -27.85 31.34 6.55
CA THR A 332 -26.60 30.55 6.62
C THR A 332 -26.12 30.36 5.19
N PRO A 333 -24.81 30.55 4.90
CA PRO A 333 -24.25 30.17 3.62
C PRO A 333 -24.79 28.79 3.28
N ARG A 334 -25.36 28.58 2.09
CA ARG A 334 -25.32 27.22 1.54
C ARG A 334 -23.83 26.96 1.39
N SER A 335 -23.26 26.27 2.36
CA SER A 335 -21.95 25.66 2.26
C SER A 335 -21.91 24.92 0.92
N ILE A 336 -20.70 24.79 0.35
CA ILE A 336 -20.46 23.70 -0.59
C ILE A 336 -21.13 22.46 0.03
N PRO A 337 -22.05 21.78 -0.67
CA PRO A 337 -23.03 20.87 -0.08
C PRO A 337 -22.49 20.12 1.14
N GLU A 338 -23.09 20.42 2.30
CA GLU A 338 -22.72 19.84 3.59
C GLU A 338 -23.25 18.41 3.70
N ILE A 339 -22.65 17.47 2.98
CA ILE A 339 -22.94 16.04 3.17
C ILE A 339 -21.61 15.32 3.29
N LEU A 340 -21.20 15.08 4.54
CA LEU A 340 -20.27 14.07 5.07
C LEU A 340 -19.74 14.59 6.42
N GLN A 341 -20.61 14.65 7.43
CA GLN A 341 -20.20 14.74 8.84
C GLN A 341 -20.10 13.37 9.52
N ASN A 342 -20.23 12.26 8.78
CA ASN A 342 -20.09 10.91 9.33
C ASN A 342 -19.06 10.09 8.53
N LEU A 343 -17.78 10.44 8.67
CA LEU A 343 -16.67 9.48 8.59
C LEU A 343 -15.59 10.00 9.55
N SER A 344 -15.82 9.73 10.84
CA SER A 344 -14.76 9.72 11.84
C SER A 344 -13.71 8.70 11.39
N PHE A 345 -12.60 9.19 10.88
CA PHE A 345 -11.34 8.45 10.89
C PHE A 345 -10.93 8.31 12.36
N ASN A 346 -11.29 7.18 12.96
CA ASN A 346 -10.60 6.70 14.14
C ASN A 346 -9.21 6.24 13.66
N TYR A 347 -8.21 7.04 14.00
CA TYR A 347 -6.80 6.67 13.93
C TYR A 347 -6.48 5.57 14.95
#